data_AF-C0D4K1-F1
#
_entry.id   AF-C0D4K1-F1
#
_cell.length_a   1.000
_cell.length_b   1.000
_cell.length_c   1.000
_cell.angle_alpha   90.00
_cell.angle_beta   90.00
_cell.angle_gamma   90.00
#
_symmetry.space_group_name_H-M   'P 1'
#
loop_
_entity.id
_entity.type
_entity.pdbx_description
1 polymer ?
#
loop_
_entity_poly.entity_id
_entity_poly.type
_entity_poly.pdbx_seq_one_letter_code
_entity_poly.pdbx_strand_id
1 'polypeptide(L)'
;MKYVKQVGIIWGFTMAGELLHAILPLPVPSGVYGLFLLLGALMAGWVRLESVEGTGNFLMDTMTLMFIPAMVGLMEYAAQIKEVFVPFMIVIAVSTVAVMVVTGRVAQTVIDLQERGRGKRAEERRGNAEESRVSAAECRENTAEPLDCPAPQPESPESEEEQTNAR
;
A
#
# COMPACT_ATOMS: atom_id res chain seq x y z
N MET A 1 -6.71 22.26 -13.46
CA MET A 1 -6.35 21.12 -14.35
C MET A 1 -5.49 20.05 -13.66
N LYS A 2 -5.58 19.89 -12.32
CA LYS A 2 -4.77 18.89 -11.60
C LYS A 2 -5.24 17.48 -11.94
N TYR A 3 -6.54 17.20 -11.81
CA TYR A 3 -7.16 15.91 -12.14
C TYR A 3 -6.86 15.40 -13.55
N VAL A 4 -6.83 16.26 -14.56
CA VAL A 4 -6.51 15.84 -15.95
C VAL A 4 -5.09 15.28 -16.06
N LYS A 5 -4.13 15.87 -15.34
CA LYS A 5 -2.74 15.36 -15.30
C LYS A 5 -2.67 14.03 -14.53
N GLN A 6 -3.44 13.90 -13.45
CA GLN A 6 -3.52 12.68 -12.64
C GLN A 6 -4.14 11.51 -13.42
N VAL A 7 -5.25 11.75 -14.14
CA VAL A 7 -5.88 10.78 -15.05
C VAL A 7 -4.89 10.37 -16.15
N GLY A 8 -4.20 11.33 -16.77
CA GLY A 8 -3.23 11.04 -17.82
C GLY A 8 -2.08 10.15 -17.35
N ILE A 9 -1.64 10.30 -16.10
CA ILE A 9 -0.64 9.41 -15.49
C ILE A 9 -1.18 7.99 -15.38
N ILE A 10 -2.37 7.79 -14.77
CA ILE A 10 -2.96 6.46 -14.60
C ILE A 10 -3.17 5.77 -15.96
N TRP A 11 -3.74 6.49 -16.93
CA TRP A 11 -3.94 5.97 -18.28
C TRP A 11 -2.62 5.62 -18.99
N GLY A 12 -1.58 6.44 -18.82
CA GLY A 12 -0.25 6.17 -19.37
C GLY A 12 0.34 4.87 -18.84
N PHE A 13 0.22 4.62 -17.53
CA PHE A 13 0.67 3.36 -16.91
C PHE A 13 -0.17 2.15 -17.35
N THR A 14 -1.49 2.31 -17.51
CA THR A 14 -2.36 1.26 -18.03
C THR A 14 -2.00 0.88 -19.47
N MET A 15 -1.77 1.87 -20.36
CA MET A 15 -1.31 1.60 -21.72
C MET A 15 0.06 0.92 -21.75
N ALA A 16 0.99 1.34 -20.86
CA ALA A 16 2.28 0.68 -20.73
C ALA A 16 2.14 -0.77 -20.25
N GLY A 17 1.22 -1.05 -19.33
CA GLY A 17 0.89 -2.41 -18.86
C GLY A 17 0.32 -3.30 -19.97
N GLU A 18 -0.54 -2.75 -20.84
CA GLU A 18 -1.06 -3.44 -22.02
C GLU A 18 0.05 -3.81 -23.01
N LEU A 19 0.96 -2.87 -23.27
CA LEU A 19 2.12 -3.08 -24.14
C LEU A 19 3.08 -4.14 -23.56
N LEU A 20 3.25 -4.15 -22.23
CA LEU A 20 4.10 -5.11 -21.54
C LEU A 20 3.47 -6.52 -21.54
N HIS A 21 2.14 -6.61 -21.38
CA HIS A 21 1.39 -7.86 -21.50
C HIS A 21 1.47 -8.44 -22.92
N ALA A 22 1.48 -7.59 -23.95
CA ALA A 22 1.64 -8.03 -25.34
C ALA A 22 3.03 -8.66 -25.63
N ILE A 23 4.06 -8.29 -24.87
CA ILE A 23 5.43 -8.80 -25.02
C ILE A 23 5.66 -10.04 -24.15
N LEU A 24 5.08 -10.10 -22.94
CA LEU A 24 5.10 -11.26 -22.06
C LEU A 24 3.68 -11.84 -21.91
N PRO A 25 3.30 -12.84 -22.73
CA PRO A 25 1.98 -13.47 -22.64
C PRO A 25 1.93 -14.47 -21.46
N LEU A 26 2.05 -13.98 -20.24
CA LEU A 26 1.69 -14.74 -19.04
C LEU A 26 0.16 -14.64 -18.84
N PRO A 27 -0.49 -15.63 -18.20
CA PRO A 27 -1.95 -15.68 -17.99
C PRO A 27 -2.44 -14.68 -16.92
N VAL A 28 -1.85 -13.49 -16.86
CA VAL A 28 -2.16 -12.45 -15.89
C VAL A 28 -2.85 -11.29 -16.62
N PRO A 29 -3.95 -10.72 -16.09
CA PRO A 29 -4.62 -9.58 -16.70
C PRO A 29 -3.68 -8.37 -16.85
N SER A 30 -3.84 -7.58 -17.92
CA SER A 30 -3.02 -6.38 -18.21
C SER A 30 -3.05 -5.35 -17.07
N GLY A 31 -4.18 -5.22 -16.37
CA GLY A 31 -4.32 -4.32 -15.21
C GLY A 31 -3.34 -4.61 -14.06
N VAL A 32 -2.96 -5.88 -13.85
CA VAL A 32 -1.98 -6.24 -12.81
C VAL A 32 -0.59 -5.73 -13.19
N TYR A 33 -0.22 -5.77 -14.47
CA TYR A 33 1.03 -5.19 -14.95
C TYR A 33 1.08 -3.68 -14.77
N GLY A 34 -0.02 -2.99 -15.10
CA GLY A 34 -0.14 -1.55 -14.87
C GLY A 34 0.05 -1.17 -13.40
N LEU A 35 -0.50 -1.97 -12.47
CA LEU A 35 -0.32 -1.79 -11.02
C LEU A 35 1.15 -1.94 -10.61
N PHE A 36 1.85 -2.97 -11.05
CA PHE A 36 3.27 -3.16 -10.74
C PHE A 36 4.15 -2.05 -11.32
N LEU A 37 3.84 -1.57 -12.52
CA LEU A 37 4.59 -0.50 -13.18
C LEU A 37 4.40 0.84 -12.46
N LEU A 38 3.16 1.16 -12.07
CA LEU A 38 2.84 2.34 -11.26
C LEU A 38 3.48 2.25 -9.87
N LEU A 39 3.42 1.08 -9.23
CA LEU A 39 4.06 0.84 -7.93
C LEU A 39 5.57 1.03 -8.01
N GLY A 40 6.22 0.51 -9.05
CA GLY A 40 7.66 0.72 -9.29
C GLY A 40 8.01 2.19 -9.49
N ALA A 41 7.19 2.92 -10.25
CA ALA A 41 7.39 4.36 -10.45
C ALA A 41 7.17 5.20 -9.17
N LEU A 42 6.27 4.76 -8.30
CA LEU A 42 6.02 5.35 -6.99
C LEU A 42 7.19 5.08 -6.03
N MET A 43 7.72 3.86 -6.02
CA MET A 43 8.93 3.51 -5.24
C MET A 43 10.18 4.25 -5.73
N ALA A 44 10.30 4.47 -7.04
CA ALA A 44 11.39 5.26 -7.63
C ALA A 44 11.25 6.78 -7.39
N GLY A 45 10.14 7.24 -6.79
CA GLY A 45 9.88 8.66 -6.51
C GLY A 45 9.55 9.50 -7.75
N TRP A 46 9.36 8.89 -8.92
CA TRP A 46 9.00 9.60 -10.15
C TRP A 46 7.56 10.14 -10.07
N VAL A 47 6.66 9.36 -9.47
CA VAL A 47 5.26 9.73 -9.28
C VAL A 47 5.01 9.93 -7.79
N ARG A 48 4.44 11.09 -7.41
CA ARG A 48 4.02 11.34 -6.02
C ARG A 48 2.63 10.76 -5.78
N LEU A 49 2.42 10.09 -4.64
CA LEU A 49 1.13 9.47 -4.26
C LEU A 49 -0.04 10.46 -4.35
N GLU A 50 0.18 11.68 -3.89
CA GLU A 50 -0.80 12.77 -3.88
C GLU A 50 -1.23 13.22 -5.30
N SER A 51 -0.44 12.87 -6.32
CA SER A 51 -0.79 13.10 -7.73
C SER A 51 -1.64 11.98 -8.33
N VAL A 52 -1.94 10.91 -7.60
CA VAL A 52 -2.71 9.77 -8.11
C VAL A 52 -3.92 9.47 -7.24
N GLU A 53 -3.83 9.74 -5.94
CA GLU A 53 -4.86 9.48 -4.94
C GLU A 53 -6.19 10.18 -5.25
N GLY A 54 -6.16 11.47 -5.60
CA GLY A 54 -7.38 12.24 -5.90
C GLY A 54 -8.18 11.68 -7.08
N THR A 55 -7.49 11.31 -8.16
CA THR A 55 -8.14 10.62 -9.30
C THR A 55 -8.49 9.18 -8.99
N GLY A 56 -7.66 8.46 -8.24
CA GLY A 56 -7.94 7.08 -7.82
C GLY A 56 -9.25 6.98 -7.04
N ASN A 57 -9.48 7.90 -6.10
CA ASN A 57 -10.72 7.95 -5.32
C ASN A 57 -11.94 8.27 -6.21
N PHE A 58 -11.80 9.22 -7.13
CA PHE A 58 -12.86 9.52 -8.10
C PHE A 58 -13.20 8.33 -9.02
N LEU A 59 -12.20 7.57 -9.46
CA LEU A 59 -12.41 6.34 -10.25
C LEU A 59 -13.11 5.26 -9.42
N MET A 60 -12.73 5.10 -8.15
CA MET A 60 -13.37 4.16 -7.22
C MET A 60 -14.84 4.51 -6.98
N ASP A 61 -15.17 5.79 -6.82
CA ASP A 61 -16.56 6.25 -6.69
C ASP A 61 -17.41 5.90 -7.93
N THR A 62 -16.79 5.91 -9.11
CA THR A 62 -17.47 5.61 -10.39
C THR A 62 -17.59 4.10 -10.66
N MET A 63 -16.90 3.22 -9.91
CA MET A 63 -16.94 1.76 -10.14
C MET A 63 -18.37 1.20 -10.07
N THR A 64 -19.17 1.64 -9.09
CA THR A 64 -20.57 1.21 -8.93
C THR A 64 -21.42 1.59 -10.14
N LEU A 65 -21.20 2.77 -10.72
CA LEU A 65 -21.94 3.25 -11.89
C LEU A 65 -21.61 2.42 -13.15
N MET A 66 -20.36 1.95 -13.28
CA MET A 66 -19.96 1.03 -14.36
C MET A 66 -20.49 -0.40 -14.18
N PHE A 67 -20.87 -0.82 -12.98
CA PHE A 67 -21.51 -2.13 -12.76
C PHE A 67 -22.97 -2.18 -13.21
N ILE A 68 -23.68 -1.05 -13.22
CA ILE A 68 -25.07 -0.97 -13.67
C ILE A 68 -25.25 -1.53 -15.10
N PRO A 69 -24.53 -1.06 -16.14
CA PRO A 69 -24.71 -1.58 -17.50
C PRO A 69 -24.34 -3.06 -17.62
N ALA A 70 -23.30 -3.52 -16.92
CA ALA A 70 -22.92 -4.93 -16.90
C ALA A 70 -24.03 -5.82 -16.30
N MET A 71 -24.66 -5.37 -15.22
CA MET A 71 -25.77 -6.09 -14.59
C MET A 71 -27.04 -6.09 -15.44
N VAL A 72 -27.34 -5.02 -16.17
CA VAL A 72 -28.48 -4.98 -17.10
C VAL A 72 -28.28 -5.97 -18.23
N GLY A 73 -27.06 -6.11 -18.78
CA GLY A 73 -26.75 -7.14 -19.78
C GLY A 73 -26.91 -8.57 -19.24
N LEU A 74 -26.71 -8.78 -17.94
CA LEU A 74 -26.93 -10.08 -17.30
C LEU A 74 -28.42 -10.49 -17.29
N MET A 75 -29.35 -9.54 -17.35
CA MET A 75 -30.79 -9.84 -17.34
C MET A 75 -31.23 -10.64 -18.57
N GLU A 76 -30.53 -10.54 -19.70
CA GLU A 76 -30.82 -11.35 -20.90
C GLU A 76 -30.64 -12.85 -20.65
N TYR A 77 -29.79 -13.23 -19.69
CA TYR A 77 -29.49 -14.61 -19.30
C TYR A 77 -30.11 -14.99 -17.94
N ALA A 78 -31.06 -14.20 -17.43
CA ALA A 78 -31.64 -14.41 -16.11
C ALA A 78 -32.32 -15.78 -15.95
N ALA A 79 -32.86 -16.35 -17.02
CA ALA A 79 -33.51 -17.67 -17.02
C ALA A 79 -32.51 -18.79 -16.72
N GLN A 80 -31.33 -18.80 -17.37
CA GLN A 80 -30.29 -19.80 -17.11
C GLN A 80 -29.69 -19.64 -15.70
N ILE A 81 -29.52 -18.39 -15.24
CA ILE A 81 -28.97 -18.11 -13.92
C ILE A 81 -29.88 -18.63 -12.80
N LYS A 82 -31.20 -18.61 -12.99
CA LYS A 82 -32.16 -19.08 -11.99
C LYS A 82 -31.98 -20.57 -11.65
N GLU A 83 -31.62 -21.40 -12.62
CA GLU A 83 -31.40 -22.85 -12.42
C GLU A 83 -30.16 -23.12 -11.55
N VAL A 84 -29.16 -22.25 -11.61
CA VAL A 84 -27.89 -22.37 -10.88
C VAL A 84 -27.73 -21.37 -9.74
N PHE A 85 -28.80 -20.66 -9.38
CA PHE A 85 -28.72 -19.56 -8.40
C PHE A 85 -28.25 -20.04 -7.02
N VAL A 86 -28.72 -21.20 -6.57
CA VAL A 86 -28.35 -21.80 -5.28
C VAL A 86 -26.85 -22.13 -5.21
N PRO A 87 -26.26 -22.90 -6.16
CA PRO A 87 -24.82 -23.14 -6.13
C PRO A 87 -24.00 -21.86 -6.29
N PHE A 88 -24.47 -20.88 -7.08
CA PHE A 88 -23.79 -19.58 -7.19
C PHE A 88 -23.70 -18.84 -5.84
N MET A 89 -24.81 -18.76 -5.10
CA MET A 89 -24.82 -18.12 -3.78
C MET A 89 -23.87 -18.79 -2.79
N ILE A 90 -23.83 -20.12 -2.78
CA ILE A 90 -22.91 -20.88 -1.92
C ILE A 90 -21.45 -20.61 -2.32
N VAL A 91 -21.13 -20.66 -3.61
CA VAL A 91 -19.77 -20.40 -4.10
C VAL A 91 -19.32 -18.98 -3.77
N ILE A 92 -20.18 -17.98 -3.94
CA ILE A 92 -19.86 -16.58 -3.58
C ILE A 92 -19.59 -16.49 -2.07
N ALA A 93 -20.51 -16.97 -1.22
CA ALA A 93 -20.34 -16.88 0.23
C ALA A 93 -19.06 -17.59 0.71
N VAL A 94 -18.84 -18.83 0.25
CA VAL A 94 -17.68 -19.63 0.66
C VAL A 94 -16.37 -19.02 0.13
N SER A 95 -16.34 -18.58 -1.13
CA SER A 95 -15.13 -17.97 -1.72
C SER A 95 -14.79 -16.63 -1.07
N THR A 96 -15.78 -15.78 -0.77
CA THR A 96 -15.55 -14.52 -0.05
C THR A 96 -14.96 -14.79 1.34
N VAL A 97 -15.53 -15.70 2.12
CA VAL A 97 -15.01 -16.07 3.44
C VAL A 97 -13.61 -16.67 3.31
N ALA A 98 -13.39 -17.57 2.36
CA ALA A 98 -12.09 -18.19 2.13
C ALA A 98 -11.03 -17.15 1.78
N VAL A 99 -11.31 -16.22 0.85
CA VAL A 99 -10.38 -15.15 0.46
C VAL A 99 -10.07 -14.24 1.65
N MET A 100 -11.07 -13.84 2.44
CA MET A 100 -10.85 -13.05 3.65
C MET A 100 -9.98 -13.79 4.68
N VAL A 101 -10.24 -15.08 4.93
CA VAL A 101 -9.45 -15.89 5.87
C VAL A 101 -8.02 -16.05 5.38
N VAL A 102 -7.82 -16.41 4.11
CA VAL A 102 -6.47 -16.60 3.54
C VAL A 102 -5.70 -15.28 3.57
N THR A 103 -6.30 -14.19 3.11
CA THR A 103 -5.66 -12.87 3.10
C THR A 103 -5.34 -12.40 4.52
N GLY A 104 -6.27 -12.57 5.46
CA GLY A 104 -6.07 -12.26 6.88
C GLY A 104 -4.95 -13.08 7.52
N ARG A 105 -4.91 -14.40 7.26
CA ARG A 105 -3.84 -15.28 7.76
C ARG A 105 -2.48 -14.95 7.16
N VAL A 106 -2.41 -14.65 5.87
CA VAL A 106 -1.19 -14.21 5.20
C VAL A 106 -0.70 -12.90 5.80
N ALA A 107 -1.58 -11.90 5.96
CA ALA A 107 -1.23 -10.63 6.59
C ALA A 107 -0.75 -10.82 8.03
N GLN A 108 -1.46 -11.61 8.85
CA GLN A 108 -1.07 -11.92 10.22
C GLN A 108 0.29 -12.64 10.28
N THR A 109 0.54 -13.59 9.38
CA THR A 109 1.83 -14.30 9.32
C THR A 109 2.97 -13.35 8.95
N VAL A 110 2.75 -12.46 7.98
CA VAL A 110 3.75 -11.44 7.58
C VAL A 110 4.02 -10.47 8.74
N ILE A 111 2.99 -10.07 9.49
CA ILE A 111 3.12 -9.20 10.66
C ILE A 111 3.87 -9.92 11.79
N ASP A 112 3.53 -11.16 12.15
CA ASP A 112 4.24 -11.93 13.19
C ASP A 112 5.71 -12.18 12.81
N LEU A 113 5.98 -12.46 11.53
CA LEU A 113 7.34 -12.62 11.02
C LEU A 113 8.11 -11.28 11.04
N GLN A 114 7.43 -10.17 10.76
CA GLN A 114 7.99 -8.83 10.95
C GLN A 114 8.20 -8.49 12.41
N GLU A 115 7.35 -8.90 13.35
CA GLU A 115 7.55 -8.66 14.78
C GLU A 115 8.74 -9.48 15.32
N ARG A 116 8.91 -10.73 14.86
CA ARG A 116 10.11 -11.54 15.13
C ARG A 116 11.38 -10.93 14.52
N GLY A 117 11.27 -10.28 13.35
CA GLY A 117 12.38 -9.58 12.70
C GLY A 117 12.64 -8.16 13.25
N ARG A 118 11.60 -7.44 13.67
CA ARG A 118 11.64 -6.12 14.31
C ARG A 118 12.08 -6.23 15.76
N GLY A 119 11.83 -7.35 16.45
CA GLY A 119 12.49 -7.69 17.71
C GLY A 119 14.00 -7.69 17.52
N LYS A 120 14.52 -8.42 16.52
CA LYS A 120 15.95 -8.43 16.20
C LYS A 120 16.49 -7.06 15.76
N ARG A 121 15.77 -6.31 14.90
CA ARG A 121 16.23 -5.00 14.41
C ARG A 121 16.04 -3.84 15.41
N ALA A 122 15.08 -3.93 16.34
CA ALA A 122 14.89 -2.97 17.42
C ALA A 122 15.81 -3.28 18.61
N GLU A 123 16.15 -4.55 18.85
CA GLU A 123 17.19 -4.99 19.77
C GLU A 123 18.58 -4.62 19.26
N GLU A 124 18.85 -4.76 17.95
CA GLU A 124 20.09 -4.30 17.29
C GLU A 124 20.20 -2.76 17.25
N ARG A 125 19.07 -2.04 17.07
CA ARG A 125 19.02 -0.57 17.18
C ARG A 125 19.11 -0.06 18.63
N ARG A 126 18.64 -0.84 19.62
CA ARG A 126 18.82 -0.57 21.05
C ARG A 126 20.25 -0.88 21.49
N GLY A 127 20.85 -1.98 21.04
CA GLY A 127 22.25 -2.33 21.27
C GLY A 127 23.20 -1.28 20.70
N ASN A 128 22.98 -0.83 19.45
CA ASN A 128 23.76 0.25 18.84
C ASN A 128 23.52 1.62 19.52
N ALA A 129 22.32 1.89 20.02
CA ALA A 129 22.04 3.11 20.79
C ALA A 129 22.60 3.09 22.22
N GLU A 130 22.73 1.91 22.83
CA GLU A 130 23.36 1.71 24.15
C GLU A 130 24.89 1.73 24.02
N GLU A 131 25.46 1.08 22.99
CA GLU A 131 26.88 1.12 22.63
C GLU A 131 27.35 2.54 22.25
N SER A 132 26.53 3.28 21.51
CA SER A 132 26.81 4.70 21.20
C SER A 132 26.74 5.62 22.43
N ARG A 133 25.98 5.25 23.48
CA ARG A 133 25.94 5.97 24.76
C ARG A 133 27.11 5.61 25.68
N VAL A 134 27.53 4.35 25.69
CA VAL A 134 28.75 3.90 26.40
C VAL A 134 29.97 4.57 25.76
N SER A 135 30.09 4.60 24.43
CA SER A 135 31.16 5.30 23.72
C SER A 135 31.18 6.82 24.00
N ALA A 136 30.02 7.48 24.07
CA ALA A 136 29.94 8.90 24.40
C ALA A 136 30.25 9.22 25.88
N ALA A 137 29.95 8.30 26.80
CA ALA A 137 30.32 8.42 28.21
C ALA A 137 31.84 8.17 28.42
N GLU A 138 32.41 7.19 27.70
CA GLU A 138 33.83 6.85 27.73
C GLU A 138 34.70 7.95 27.11
N CYS A 139 34.20 8.62 26.05
CA CYS A 139 34.80 9.84 25.51
C CYS A 139 34.81 11.01 26.52
N ARG A 140 33.85 11.06 27.45
CA ARG A 140 33.81 12.11 28.50
C ARG A 140 34.80 11.87 29.64
N GLU A 141 35.15 10.62 29.92
CA GLU A 141 36.05 10.29 31.04
C GLU A 141 37.54 10.49 30.67
N ASN A 142 37.89 10.42 29.38
CA ASN A 142 39.28 10.46 28.90
C ASN A 142 39.72 11.75 28.18
N THR A 143 38.85 12.74 27.99
CA THR A 143 39.22 13.97 27.24
C THR A 143 39.52 15.14 28.17
N ALA A 144 40.81 15.39 28.39
CA ALA A 144 41.32 16.68 28.81
C ALA A 144 41.48 17.59 27.57
N GLU A 145 40.87 18.78 27.63
CA GLU A 145 40.99 19.96 26.74
C GLU A 145 40.25 20.01 25.36
N PRO A 146 39.87 21.24 24.89
CA PRO A 146 38.66 21.46 24.08
C PRO A 146 38.93 22.13 22.72
N LEU A 147 38.58 21.52 21.59
CA LEU A 147 38.23 22.23 20.33
C LEU A 147 37.82 21.20 19.26
N ASP A 148 36.51 21.10 18.97
CA ASP A 148 35.90 21.07 17.62
C ASP A 148 34.41 20.77 17.79
N CYS A 149 33.63 21.83 17.98
CA CYS A 149 32.17 21.74 17.90
C CYS A 149 31.78 21.71 16.41
N PRO A 150 30.63 21.11 16.08
CA PRO A 150 29.55 22.05 15.79
C PRO A 150 28.26 21.74 16.56
N ALA A 151 27.68 22.80 17.08
CA ALA A 151 26.30 22.92 17.53
C ALA A 151 25.74 24.20 16.85
N PRO A 152 24.43 24.51 16.84
CA PRO A 152 23.28 23.64 17.14
C PRO A 152 21.99 23.96 16.31
N GLN A 153 20.93 23.17 16.59
CA GLN A 153 19.48 23.48 16.54
C GLN A 153 18.68 23.43 15.21
N PRO A 154 17.33 23.54 15.25
CA PRO A 154 16.37 22.55 15.76
C PRO A 154 15.14 22.42 14.81
N GLU A 155 14.30 21.39 14.94
CA GLU A 155 12.85 21.55 14.68
C GLU A 155 12.08 20.49 15.47
N SER A 156 11.17 20.98 16.29
CA SER A 156 10.40 20.30 17.32
C SER A 156 9.07 19.73 16.76
N PRO A 157 8.33 18.93 17.54
CA PRO A 157 7.26 18.05 17.09
C PRO A 157 5.88 18.70 17.21
N GLU A 158 5.03 18.56 16.18
CA GLU A 158 3.58 18.81 16.20
C GLU A 158 2.97 17.82 15.17
N SER A 159 1.94 17.03 15.41
CA SER A 159 1.08 16.75 16.55
C SER A 159 0.35 15.43 16.23
N GLU A 160 0.44 14.45 17.15
CA GLU A 160 -0.63 13.48 17.37
C GLU A 160 -1.84 14.21 17.96
N GLU A 161 -3.01 13.57 17.91
CA GLU A 161 -4.30 13.96 18.52
C GLU A 161 -5.26 14.79 17.66
N GLU A 162 -6.05 14.10 16.84
CA GLU A 162 -7.50 14.38 16.81
C GLU A 162 -8.27 13.05 16.78
N GLN A 163 -8.22 12.33 17.90
CA GLN A 163 -9.25 11.38 18.29
C GLN A 163 -9.59 11.65 19.76
N THR A 164 -10.88 11.80 20.05
CA THR A 164 -11.54 11.61 21.34
C THR A 164 -11.96 12.85 22.15
N ASN A 165 -13.22 12.80 22.58
CA ASN A 165 -13.86 13.52 23.69
C ASN A 165 -14.64 14.82 23.41
N ALA A 166 -15.74 14.66 22.68
CA ALA A 166 -17.05 15.09 23.18
C ALA A 166 -18.14 14.09 22.71
N ARG A 167 -18.25 13.00 23.48
CA ARG A 167 -19.19 11.84 23.45
C ARG A 167 -18.79 10.59 22.69
#